data_AF-A0A1I4Y443-F1
#
_entry.id   AF-A0A1I4Y443-F1
#
_cell.length_a   1.000
_cell.length_b   1.000
_cell.length_c   1.000
_cell.angle_alpha   90.00
_cell.angle_beta   90.00
_cell.angle_gamma   90.00
#
_symmetry.space_group_name_H-M   'P 1'
#
loop_
_entity.id
_entity.type
_entity.pdbx_description
1 polymer ?
#
loop_
_entity_poly.entity_id
_entity_poly.type
_entity_poly.pdbx_seq_one_letter_code
_entity_poly.pdbx_strand_id
1 'polypeptide(L)'
;MPSKEEIEKRKLLKKQLRENARKEFEENLPISRHYFKTIFDYLNDYLEQNECDHTLNTTLEILRNQNITNVQETISWLNKNGGYCDCEVLYNVEELFDEDAIL
;
A
#
# COMPACT_ATOMS: atom_id res chain seq x y z
N MET A 1 30.15 -15.86 -20.20
CA MET A 1 29.28 -16.09 -19.03
C MET A 1 29.85 -15.31 -17.87
N PRO A 2 29.03 -14.60 -17.06
CA PRO A 2 29.53 -13.89 -15.88
C PRO A 2 30.14 -14.86 -14.87
N SER A 3 31.14 -14.39 -14.13
CA SER A 3 31.82 -15.17 -13.08
C SER A 3 30.90 -15.40 -11.87
N LYS A 4 31.25 -16.37 -11.01
CA LYS A 4 30.53 -16.60 -9.75
C LYS A 4 30.48 -15.35 -8.87
N GLU A 5 31.60 -14.63 -8.77
CA GLU A 5 31.70 -13.37 -8.02
C GLU A 5 30.80 -12.28 -8.62
N GLU A 6 30.74 -12.15 -9.94
CA GLU A 6 29.84 -11.18 -10.60
C GLU A 6 28.37 -11.51 -10.33
N ILE A 7 28.01 -12.79 -10.32
CA ILE A 7 26.66 -13.25 -10.00
C ILE A 7 26.31 -12.94 -8.54
N GLU A 8 27.20 -13.22 -7.60
CA GLU A 8 27.00 -12.94 -6.16
C GLU A 8 26.89 -11.45 -5.87
N LYS A 9 27.77 -10.63 -6.47
CA LYS A 9 27.72 -9.18 -6.34
C LYS A 9 26.39 -8.61 -6.86
N ARG A 10 25.91 -9.09 -8.01
CA ARG A 10 24.60 -8.68 -8.56
C ARG A 10 23.45 -9.08 -7.65
N LYS A 11 23.49 -10.28 -7.06
CA LYS A 11 22.46 -10.73 -6.10
C LYS A 11 22.43 -9.84 -4.85
N LEU A 12 23.59 -9.55 -4.27
CA LEU A 12 23.69 -8.69 -3.09
C LEU A 12 23.17 -7.27 -3.37
N LEU A 13 23.57 -6.69 -4.50
CA LEU A 13 23.11 -5.35 -4.89
C LEU A 13 21.59 -5.32 -5.08
N LYS A 14 21.02 -6.31 -5.78
CA LYS A 14 19.56 -6.41 -5.95
C LYS A 14 18.83 -6.52 -4.61
N LYS A 15 19.36 -7.30 -3.67
CA LYS A 15 18.79 -7.43 -2.33
C LYS A 15 18.81 -6.08 -1.59
N GLN A 16 19.94 -5.39 -1.59
CA GLN A 16 20.08 -4.08 -0.94
C GLN A 16 19.14 -3.03 -1.55
N LEU A 17 19.00 -2.99 -2.88
CA LEU A 17 18.08 -2.08 -3.56
C LEU A 17 16.63 -2.35 -3.13
N ARG A 18 16.21 -3.62 -3.07
CA ARG A 18 14.87 -3.99 -2.60
C ARG A 18 14.63 -3.62 -1.14
N GLU A 19 15.61 -3.85 -0.27
CA GLU A 19 15.51 -3.49 1.15
C GLU A 19 15.39 -1.98 1.35
N ASN A 20 16.13 -1.19 0.57
CA ASN A 20 16.06 0.27 0.63
C ASN A 20 14.72 0.79 0.11
N ALA A 21 14.23 0.28 -1.02
CA ALA A 21 12.91 0.65 -1.56
C ALA A 21 11.78 0.33 -0.58
N ARG A 22 11.83 -0.83 0.10
CA ARG A 22 10.86 -1.18 1.15
C ARG A 22 10.90 -0.23 2.35
N LYS A 23 12.10 0.20 2.78
CA LYS A 23 12.24 1.18 3.87
C LYS A 23 11.67 2.52 3.46
N GLU A 24 12.02 3.00 2.27
CA GLU A 24 11.52 4.27 1.74
C GLU A 24 10.00 4.24 1.58
N PHE A 25 9.43 3.13 1.12
CA PHE A 25 7.99 2.94 1.07
C PHE A 25 7.34 3.09 2.46
N GLU A 26 7.87 2.36 3.46
CA GLU A 26 7.34 2.40 4.84
C GLU A 26 7.47 3.80 5.47
N GLU A 27 8.58 4.49 5.24
CA GLU A 27 8.82 5.86 5.73
C GLU A 27 7.90 6.90 5.07
N ASN A 28 7.41 6.63 3.86
CA ASN A 28 6.48 7.50 3.13
C ASN A 28 5.01 7.23 3.45
N LEU A 29 4.68 6.23 4.27
CA LEU A 29 3.29 5.97 4.64
C LEU A 29 2.75 7.08 5.58
N PRO A 30 1.56 7.64 5.30
CA PRO A 30 0.97 8.71 6.12
C PRO A 30 0.41 8.21 7.46
N ILE A 31 0.17 6.90 7.55
CA ILE A 31 -0.27 6.16 8.74
C ILE A 31 0.44 4.81 8.77
N SER A 32 0.46 4.14 9.92
CA SER A 32 1.12 2.84 10.03
C SER A 32 0.54 1.81 9.05
N ARG A 33 1.39 0.92 8.53
CA ARG A 33 1.00 -0.20 7.67
C ARG A 33 -0.17 -1.03 8.22
N HIS A 34 -0.23 -1.21 9.54
CA HIS A 34 -1.30 -1.98 10.16
C HIS A 34 -2.69 -1.37 9.87
N TYR A 35 -2.82 -0.05 9.87
CA TYR A 35 -4.09 0.61 9.57
C TYR A 35 -4.49 0.44 8.10
N PHE A 36 -3.54 0.46 7.17
CA PHE A 36 -3.82 0.14 5.76
C PHE A 36 -4.36 -1.28 5.60
N LYS A 37 -3.75 -2.26 6.26
CA LYS A 37 -4.25 -3.64 6.25
C LYS A 37 -5.68 -3.75 6.78
N THR A 38 -5.97 -3.09 7.90
CA THR A 38 -7.35 -3.03 8.45
C THR A 38 -8.34 -2.40 7.47
N ILE A 39 -7.92 -1.39 6.71
CA ILE A 39 -8.76 -0.80 5.64
C ILE A 39 -8.99 -1.83 4.54
N PHE A 40 -7.95 -2.50 4.04
CA PHE A 40 -8.09 -3.49 2.97
C PHE A 40 -9.00 -4.66 3.36
N ASP A 41 -8.79 -5.23 4.55
CA ASP A 41 -9.61 -6.33 5.06
C ASP A 41 -11.09 -5.93 5.12
N TYR A 42 -11.39 -4.74 5.65
CA TYR A 42 -12.77 -4.25 5.73
C TYR A 42 -13.37 -3.94 4.36
N LEU A 43 -12.60 -3.35 3.46
CA LEU A 43 -13.08 -3.04 2.10
C LEU A 43 -13.37 -4.30 1.30
N ASN A 44 -12.56 -5.35 1.44
CA ASN A 44 -12.83 -6.66 0.84
C ASN A 44 -14.17 -7.22 1.32
N ASP A 45 -14.37 -7.31 2.65
CA ASP A 45 -15.63 -7.81 3.23
C ASP A 45 -16.84 -6.96 2.82
N TYR A 46 -16.69 -5.64 2.77
CA TYR A 46 -17.75 -4.72 2.39
C TYR A 46 -18.13 -4.83 0.92
N LEU A 47 -17.15 -4.87 0.02
CA LEU A 47 -17.37 -4.91 -1.43
C LEU A 47 -17.78 -6.30 -1.96
N GLU A 48 -17.64 -7.36 -1.17
CA GLU A 48 -18.28 -8.65 -1.47
C GLU A 48 -19.81 -8.56 -1.45
N GLN A 49 -20.38 -7.66 -0.64
CA GLN A 49 -21.82 -7.53 -0.43
C GLN A 49 -22.42 -6.27 -1.04
N ASN A 50 -21.58 -5.31 -1.42
CA ASN A 50 -21.99 -3.99 -1.89
C ASN A 50 -21.24 -3.62 -3.18
N GLU A 51 -21.93 -2.97 -4.10
CA GLU A 51 -21.28 -2.35 -5.25
C GLU A 51 -20.47 -1.13 -4.81
N CYS A 52 -19.34 -0.87 -5.46
CA CYS A 52 -18.58 0.34 -5.20
C CYS A 52 -19.36 1.57 -5.69
N ASP A 53 -19.53 2.57 -4.81
CA ASP A 53 -20.20 3.84 -5.12
C ASP A 53 -19.27 4.88 -5.78
N HIS A 54 -18.04 4.47 -6.13
CA HIS A 54 -16.97 5.30 -6.68
C HIS A 54 -16.54 6.46 -5.77
N THR A 55 -16.66 6.29 -4.45
CA THR A 55 -16.16 7.23 -3.44
C THR A 55 -15.20 6.56 -2.46
N LEU A 56 -14.62 7.35 -1.55
CA LEU A 56 -13.81 6.88 -0.42
C LEU A 56 -14.60 6.89 0.89
N ASN A 57 -15.94 6.80 0.84
CA ASN A 57 -16.79 6.93 2.02
C ASN A 57 -16.45 5.89 3.09
N THR A 58 -16.27 4.64 2.69
CA THR A 58 -15.99 3.53 3.61
C THR A 58 -14.59 3.68 4.19
N THR A 59 -13.59 3.99 3.36
CA THR A 59 -12.23 4.31 3.82
C THR A 59 -12.22 5.44 4.84
N LEU A 60 -12.93 6.54 4.57
CA LEU A 60 -13.03 7.68 5.49
C LEU A 60 -13.70 7.32 6.82
N GLU A 61 -14.72 6.47 6.78
CA GLU A 61 -15.38 5.96 7.98
C GLU A 61 -14.41 5.15 8.84
N ILE A 62 -13.65 4.23 8.25
CA ILE A 62 -12.66 3.41 8.96
C ILE A 62 -11.60 4.30 9.61
N LEU A 63 -11.05 5.27 8.87
CA LEU A 63 -10.06 6.22 9.39
C LEU A 63 -10.58 6.99 10.61
N ARG A 64 -11.85 7.43 10.58
CA ARG A 64 -12.50 8.10 11.71
C ARG A 64 -12.70 7.15 12.89
N ASN A 65 -13.18 5.93 12.64
CA ASN A 65 -13.42 4.91 13.67
C ASN A 65 -12.11 4.50 14.39
N GLN A 66 -10.98 4.53 13.68
CA GLN A 66 -9.65 4.27 14.22
C GLN A 66 -9.00 5.52 14.87
N ASN A 67 -9.70 6.65 14.95
CA ASN A 67 -9.21 7.93 15.46
C ASN A 67 -7.93 8.43 14.76
N ILE A 68 -7.78 8.14 13.47
CA ILE A 68 -6.66 8.64 12.68
C ILE A 68 -6.79 10.15 12.49
N THR A 69 -5.76 10.89 12.88
CA THR A 69 -5.72 12.36 12.75
C THR A 69 -5.26 12.82 11.36
N ASN A 70 -4.45 12.00 10.67
CA ASN A 70 -3.81 12.35 9.39
C ASN A 70 -4.67 11.97 8.18
N VAL A 71 -5.97 12.27 8.24
CA VAL A 71 -6.95 11.81 7.23
C VAL A 71 -6.63 12.42 5.86
N GLN A 72 -6.36 13.71 5.78
CA GLN A 72 -6.15 14.40 4.49
C GLN A 72 -4.85 13.93 3.81
N GLU A 73 -3.80 13.73 4.59
CA GLU A 73 -2.53 13.18 4.12
C GLU A 73 -2.72 11.75 3.61
N THR A 74 -3.52 10.94 4.31
CA THR A 74 -3.86 9.58 3.89
C THR A 74 -4.60 9.58 2.57
N ILE A 75 -5.63 10.40 2.42
CA ILE A 75 -6.40 10.51 1.15
C ILE A 75 -5.52 11.00 0.00
N SER A 76 -4.68 12.01 0.24
CA SER A 76 -3.73 12.52 -0.76
C SER A 76 -2.76 11.42 -1.22
N TRP A 77 -2.25 10.62 -0.27
CA TRP A 77 -1.37 9.50 -0.56
C TRP A 77 -2.08 8.38 -1.33
N LEU A 78 -3.31 8.02 -0.96
CA LEU A 78 -4.12 7.05 -1.71
C LEU A 78 -4.32 7.50 -3.16
N ASN A 79 -4.76 8.74 -3.36
CA ASN A 79 -4.95 9.31 -4.69
C ASN A 79 -3.67 9.31 -5.53
N LYS A 80 -2.52 9.64 -4.94
CA LYS A 80 -1.22 9.61 -5.63
C LYS A 80 -0.85 8.19 -6.10
N ASN A 81 -1.33 7.17 -5.39
CA ASN A 81 -1.13 5.76 -5.71
C ASN A 81 -2.34 5.14 -6.42
N GLY A 82 -3.24 5.98 -6.98
CA GLY A 82 -4.34 5.52 -7.82
C GLY A 82 -5.60 5.05 -7.08
N GLY A 83 -5.69 5.24 -5.76
CA GLY A 83 -6.88 4.90 -4.97
C GLY A 83 -7.85 6.08 -4.83
N TYR A 84 -8.71 6.33 -5.83
CA TYR A 84 -9.70 7.42 -5.80
C TYR A 84 -11.11 6.97 -5.35
N CYS A 85 -11.41 5.66 -5.43
CA CYS A 85 -12.55 4.99 -4.76
C CYS A 85 -12.07 3.88 -3.83
N ASP A 86 -12.96 3.42 -2.94
CA ASP A 86 -12.76 2.23 -2.10
C ASP A 86 -12.33 1.00 -2.94
N CYS A 87 -12.90 0.83 -4.13
CA CYS A 87 -12.52 -0.23 -5.06
C CYS A 87 -11.07 -0.16 -5.56
N GLU A 88 -10.59 1.03 -5.89
CA GLU A 88 -9.25 1.29 -6.39
C GLU A 88 -8.23 1.25 -5.26
N VAL A 89 -8.64 1.52 -4.02
CA VAL A 89 -7.77 1.28 -2.85
C VAL A 89 -7.38 -0.20 -2.79
N LEU A 90 -8.32 -1.12 -3.03
CA LEU A 90 -7.99 -2.55 -3.14
C LEU A 90 -7.16 -2.83 -4.39
N TYR A 91 -7.64 -2.45 -5.57
CA TYR A 91 -6.99 -2.88 -6.82
C TYR A 91 -5.62 -2.25 -7.09
N ASN A 92 -5.39 -1.01 -6.66
CA ASN A 92 -4.15 -0.28 -6.98
C ASN A 92 -3.23 -0.14 -5.76
N VAL A 93 -3.81 0.11 -4.58
CA VAL A 93 -3.01 0.46 -3.40
C VAL A 93 -2.60 -0.79 -2.62
N GLU A 94 -3.48 -1.77 -2.45
CA GLU A 94 -3.16 -3.01 -1.70
C GLU A 94 -1.96 -3.75 -2.31
N GLU A 95 -1.84 -3.78 -3.65
CA GLU A 95 -0.71 -4.39 -4.37
C GLU A 95 0.66 -3.82 -3.94
N LEU A 96 0.72 -2.55 -3.50
CA LEU A 96 1.96 -1.92 -3.03
C LEU A 96 2.43 -2.49 -1.69
N PHE A 97 1.56 -3.17 -0.95
CA PHE A 97 1.85 -3.72 0.37
C PHE A 97 2.33 -5.18 0.31
N ASP A 98 2.30 -5.81 -0.86
CA ASP A 98 2.78 -7.17 -1.07
C ASP A 98 4.29 -7.29 -0.89
N GLU A 99 4.74 -8.46 -0.41
CA GLU A 99 6.17 -8.72 -0.22
C GLU A 99 6.93 -8.64 -1.55
N ASP A 100 6.31 -9.05 -2.65
CA ASP A 100 6.93 -9.04 -3.97
C ASP A 100 6.63 -7.79 -4.81
N ALA A 101 6.01 -6.77 -4.21
CA ALA A 101 5.74 -5.50 -4.86
C ALA A 101 7.01 -4.92 -5.50
N ILE A 102 6.89 -4.52 -6.77
CA ILE A 102 7.94 -3.80 -7.48
C ILE A 102 7.83 -2.33 -7.08
N LEU A 103 8.45 -2.00 -5.94
CA LEU A 103 8.58 -0.65 -5.40
C LEU A 103 9.63 0.17 -6.16
#